data_AF-A0A1C4XCT1-F1
#
_entry.id   AF-A0A1C4XCT1-F1
#
_cell.length_a   1.000
_cell.length_b   1.000
_cell.length_c   1.000
_cell.angle_alpha   90.00
_cell.angle_beta   90.00
_cell.angle_gamma   90.00
#
_symmetry.space_group_name_H-M   'P 1'
#
loop_
_entity.id
_entity.type
_entity.pdbx_description
1 polymer ?
#
loop_
_entity_poly.entity_id
_entity_poly.type
_entity_poly.pdbx_seq_one_letter_code
_entity_poly.pdbx_strand_id
1 'polypeptide(L)'
;MPEEARGKAVAHYRDSVGRFQSSAFHNLRRAIANTTIFLAVVSAFAILTGDATPATLLPMAASVLGGALGASTYAVREEPLARRLLVAAVVLGVIGLAGVVVATQVTA
;
A
#
# COMPACT_ATOMS: atom_id res chain seq x y z
N MET A 1 43.22 12.00 -13.20
CA MET A 1 42.01 12.84 -13.00
C MET A 1 42.27 13.77 -11.82
N PRO A 2 42.03 15.08 -11.94
CA PRO A 2 42.20 16.00 -10.82
C PRO A 2 41.20 15.66 -9.71
N GLU A 3 41.66 15.65 -8.45
CA GLU A 3 40.88 15.32 -7.24
C GLU A 3 39.54 16.07 -7.16
N GLU A 4 39.52 17.33 -7.59
CA GLU A 4 38.31 18.16 -7.64
C GLU A 4 37.24 17.63 -8.62
N ALA A 5 37.64 17.07 -9.75
CA ALA A 5 36.71 16.47 -10.72
C ALA A 5 36.08 15.19 -10.16
N ARG A 6 36.83 14.43 -9.36
CA ARG A 6 36.33 13.23 -8.67
C ARG A 6 35.35 13.61 -7.56
N GLY A 7 35.64 14.65 -6.79
CA GLY A 7 34.75 15.19 -5.75
C GLY A 7 33.41 15.69 -6.32
N LYS A 8 33.45 16.47 -7.40
CA LYS A 8 32.23 16.95 -8.10
C LYS A 8 31.41 15.80 -8.67
N ALA A 9 32.05 14.80 -9.27
CA ALA A 9 31.36 13.61 -9.79
C ALA A 9 30.65 12.80 -8.68
N VAL A 10 31.29 12.62 -7.52
CA VAL A 10 30.69 11.93 -6.36
C VAL A 10 29.50 12.70 -5.78
N ALA A 11 29.61 14.03 -5.65
CA ALA A 11 28.50 14.86 -5.18
C ALA A 11 27.28 14.78 -6.11
N HIS A 12 27.52 14.87 -7.43
CA HIS A 12 26.46 14.77 -8.43
C HIS A 12 25.81 13.39 -8.45
N TYR A 13 26.59 12.32 -8.24
CA TYR A 13 26.07 10.96 -8.10
C TYR A 13 25.18 10.83 -6.85
N ARG A 14 25.63 11.31 -5.69
CA ARG A 14 24.86 11.24 -4.44
C ARG A 14 23.54 12.01 -4.52
N ASP A 15 23.54 13.20 -5.12
CA ASP A 15 22.33 13.97 -5.35
C ASP A 15 21.35 13.25 -6.30
N SER A 16 21.87 12.67 -7.37
CA SER A 16 21.07 11.89 -8.32
C SER A 16 20.46 10.64 -7.68
N VAL A 17 21.22 9.91 -6.86
CA VAL A 17 20.72 8.78 -6.08
C VAL A 17 19.67 9.22 -5.06
N GLY A 18 19.88 10.34 -4.36
CA GLY A 18 18.92 10.87 -3.39
C GLY A 18 17.58 11.23 -4.02
N ARG A 19 17.59 11.92 -5.18
CA ARG A 19 16.37 12.25 -5.94
C ARG A 19 15.66 10.99 -6.45
N PHE A 20 16.42 10.00 -6.92
CA PHE A 20 15.85 8.72 -7.36
C PHE A 20 15.18 7.97 -6.20
N GLN A 21 15.84 7.87 -5.05
CA GLN A 21 15.26 7.21 -3.86
C GLN A 21 13.99 7.90 -3.36
N SER A 22 13.99 9.23 -3.32
CA SER A 22 12.81 10.01 -2.93
C SER A 22 11.64 9.76 -3.89
N SER A 23 11.89 9.77 -5.21
CA SER A 23 10.88 9.47 -6.21
C SER A 23 10.37 8.02 -6.11
N ALA A 24 11.27 7.05 -5.95
CA ALA A 24 10.94 5.65 -5.81
C ALA A 24 10.07 5.38 -4.57
N PHE A 25 10.40 6.00 -3.43
CA PHE A 25 9.62 5.87 -2.21
C PHE A 25 8.21 6.45 -2.37
N HIS A 26 8.09 7.63 -2.99
CA HIS A 26 6.79 8.25 -3.27
C HIS A 26 5.93 7.43 -4.24
N ASN A 27 6.56 6.85 -5.27
CA ASN A 27 5.89 5.97 -6.22
C ASN A 27 5.43 4.66 -5.55
N LEU A 28 6.28 4.05 -4.72
CA LEU A 28 5.93 2.86 -3.95
C LEU A 28 4.76 3.14 -3.00
N ARG A 29 4.81 4.27 -2.30
CA ARG A 29 3.74 4.75 -1.41
C ARG A 29 2.39 4.79 -2.13
N ARG A 30 2.35 5.43 -3.30
CA ARG A 30 1.16 5.55 -4.15
C ARG A 30 0.69 4.19 -4.67
N ALA A 31 1.61 3.32 -5.10
CA ALA A 31 1.28 2.00 -5.59
C ALA A 31 0.62 1.13 -4.50
N ILE A 32 1.17 1.16 -3.28
CA ILE A 32 0.60 0.46 -2.12
C ILE A 32 -0.81 0.99 -1.82
N ALA A 33 -0.95 2.32 -1.69
CA ALA A 33 -2.25 2.94 -1.41
C ALA A 33 -3.29 2.59 -2.47
N ASN A 34 -2.95 2.68 -3.75
CA ASN A 34 -3.88 2.38 -4.85
C ASN A 34 -4.27 0.91 -4.86
N THR A 35 -3.33 0.00 -4.61
CA THR A 35 -3.60 -1.44 -4.54
C THR A 35 -4.58 -1.76 -3.41
N THR A 36 -4.39 -1.20 -2.21
CA THR A 36 -5.29 -1.47 -1.08
C THR A 36 -6.66 -0.84 -1.28
N ILE A 37 -6.74 0.35 -1.90
CA ILE A 37 -8.01 0.99 -2.28
C ILE A 37 -8.76 0.11 -3.28
N PHE A 38 -8.09 -0.39 -4.32
CA PHE A 38 -8.71 -1.27 -5.30
C PHE A 38 -9.30 -2.53 -4.64
N LEU A 39 -8.52 -3.20 -3.78
CA LEU A 39 -8.98 -4.37 -3.05
C LEU A 39 -10.19 -4.06 -2.17
N ALA A 40 -10.19 -2.90 -1.50
CA ALA A 40 -11.33 -2.42 -0.72
C ALA A 40 -12.58 -2.20 -1.56
N VAL A 41 -12.45 -1.59 -2.75
CA VAL A 41 -13.59 -1.36 -3.66
C VAL A 41 -14.20 -2.68 -4.10
N VAL A 42 -13.38 -3.65 -4.52
CA VAL A 42 -13.86 -4.99 -4.92
C VAL A 42 -14.55 -5.70 -3.75
N SER A 43 -13.95 -5.63 -2.56
CA SER A 43 -14.50 -6.26 -1.35
C SER A 43 -15.83 -5.60 -0.93
N ALA A 44 -15.88 -4.27 -0.92
CA ALA A 44 -17.09 -3.52 -0.59
C ALA A 44 -18.20 -3.80 -1.61
N PHE A 45 -17.86 -3.86 -2.90
CA PHE A 45 -18.81 -4.21 -3.95
C PHE A 45 -19.42 -5.59 -3.70
N ALA A 46 -18.60 -6.62 -3.47
CA ALA A 46 -19.08 -7.97 -3.19
C ALA A 46 -19.96 -8.06 -1.93
N ILE A 47 -19.64 -7.27 -0.89
CA ILE A 47 -20.50 -7.17 0.31
C ILE A 47 -21.85 -6.54 -0.05
N LEU A 48 -21.85 -5.45 -0.81
CA LEU A 48 -23.06 -4.70 -1.16
C LEU A 48 -23.98 -5.44 -2.14
N THR A 49 -23.42 -6.25 -3.04
CA THR A 49 -24.19 -7.10 -3.97
C THR A 49 -24.70 -8.39 -3.34
N GLY A 50 -24.23 -8.74 -2.15
CA GLY A 50 -24.60 -9.98 -1.47
C GLY A 50 -23.79 -11.20 -1.93
N ASP A 51 -22.73 -11.01 -2.71
CA ASP A 51 -21.80 -12.08 -3.12
C ASP A 51 -20.89 -12.54 -1.97
N ALA A 52 -20.82 -11.74 -0.89
CA ALA A 52 -20.07 -12.10 0.30
C ALA A 52 -20.76 -13.21 1.11
N THR A 53 -20.12 -14.38 1.15
CA THR A 53 -20.51 -15.46 2.08
C THR A 53 -20.19 -15.10 3.54
N PRO A 54 -20.83 -15.76 4.54
CA PRO A 54 -20.50 -15.54 5.95
C PRO A 54 -19.01 -15.75 6.27
N ALA A 55 -18.35 -16.70 5.60
CA ALA A 55 -16.94 -17.00 5.78
C ALA A 55 -16.02 -15.91 5.20
N THR A 56 -16.45 -15.24 4.12
CA THR A 56 -15.66 -14.19 3.44
C THR A 56 -15.93 -12.78 3.97
N LEU A 57 -16.99 -12.57 4.74
CA LEU A 57 -17.43 -11.24 5.16
C LEU A 57 -16.42 -10.51 6.05
N LEU A 58 -15.89 -11.18 7.08
CA LEU A 58 -14.85 -10.60 7.95
C LEU A 58 -13.55 -10.31 7.18
N PRO A 59 -13.01 -11.24 6.36
CA PRO A 59 -11.89 -10.94 5.47
C PRO A 59 -12.13 -9.75 4.53
N MET A 60 -13.29 -9.68 3.87
CA MET A 60 -13.64 -8.57 2.98
C MET A 60 -13.75 -7.24 3.74
N ALA A 61 -14.32 -7.24 4.95
CA ALA A 61 -14.37 -6.06 5.81
C ALA A 61 -12.98 -5.57 6.22
N ALA A 62 -12.05 -6.49 6.51
CA ALA A 62 -10.65 -6.15 6.77
C ALA A 62 -10.00 -5.48 5.55
N SER A 63 -10.22 -6.01 4.35
CA SER A 63 -9.77 -5.37 3.10
C SER A 63 -10.33 -3.96 2.93
N VAL A 64 -11.62 -3.74 3.22
CA VAL A 64 -12.27 -2.41 3.16
C VAL A 64 -11.60 -1.42 4.11
N LEU A 65 -11.36 -1.82 5.36
CA LEU A 65 -10.64 -1.00 6.33
C LEU A 65 -9.21 -0.71 5.86
N GLY A 66 -8.52 -1.70 5.29
CA GLY A 66 -7.19 -1.54 4.71
C GLY A 66 -7.14 -0.50 3.59
N GLY A 67 -8.10 -0.52 2.66
CA GLY A 67 -8.18 0.49 1.61
C GLY A 67 -8.58 1.87 2.11
N ALA A 68 -9.44 1.98 3.12
CA ALA A 68 -9.75 3.26 3.76
C ALA A 68 -8.50 3.89 4.41
N LEU A 69 -7.69 3.09 5.09
CA LEU A 69 -6.39 3.55 5.61
C LEU A 69 -5.43 3.92 4.46
N GLY A 70 -5.38 3.13 3.39
CA GLY A 70 -4.62 3.46 2.18
C GLY A 70 -5.00 4.83 1.60
N ALA A 71 -6.30 5.10 1.44
CA ALA A 71 -6.82 6.38 0.96
C ALA A 71 -6.46 7.55 1.90
N SER A 72 -6.54 7.34 3.22
CA SER A 72 -6.21 8.38 4.21
C SER A 72 -4.78 8.90 4.07
N THR A 73 -3.87 8.11 3.51
CA THR A 73 -2.47 8.51 3.29
C THR A 73 -2.34 9.66 2.30
N TYR A 74 -3.34 9.92 1.46
CA TYR A 74 -3.36 11.09 0.58
C TYR A 74 -3.71 12.39 1.33
N ALA A 75 -4.43 12.30 2.43
CA ALA A 75 -4.82 13.44 3.25
C ALA A 75 -3.75 13.81 4.30
N VAL A 76 -2.91 12.86 4.70
CA VAL A 76 -1.90 13.04 5.74
C VAL A 76 -0.61 13.65 5.18
N ARG A 77 -0.23 14.82 5.73
CA ARG A 77 1.01 15.54 5.39
C ARG A 77 2.23 15.04 6.18
N GLU A 78 2.01 14.49 7.37
CA GLU A 78 3.09 13.97 8.21
C GLU A 78 3.59 12.61 7.70
N GLU A 79 4.82 12.60 7.19
CA GLU A 79 5.57 11.40 6.77
C GLU A 79 5.48 10.21 7.74
N PRO A 80 5.73 10.36 9.07
CA PRO A 80 5.71 9.22 9.99
C PRO A 80 4.31 8.62 10.15
N LEU A 81 3.27 9.46 10.17
CA LEU A 81 1.89 9.02 10.28
C LEU A 81 1.43 8.32 8.99
N ALA A 82 1.73 8.92 7.83
CA ALA A 82 1.43 8.32 6.54
C ALA A 82 2.06 6.93 6.38
N ARG A 83 3.31 6.76 6.83
CA ARG A 83 3.98 5.46 6.82
C ARG A 83 3.28 4.43 7.70
N ARG A 84 2.86 4.80 8.92
CA ARG A 84 2.10 3.90 9.81
C ARG A 84 0.76 3.48 9.20
N LEU A 85 0.06 4.43 8.58
CA LEU A 85 -1.21 4.16 7.88
C LEU A 85 -1.03 3.20 6.71
N LEU A 86 0.05 3.33 5.94
CA LEU A 86 0.37 2.38 4.86
C LEU A 86 0.69 1.00 5.38
N VAL A 87 1.46 0.88 6.47
CA VAL A 87 1.74 -0.41 7.10
C VAL A 87 0.43 -1.07 7.55
N ALA A 88 -0.44 -0.32 8.23
CA ALA A 88 -1.74 -0.83 8.63
C ALA A 88 -2.63 -1.22 7.42
N ALA A 89 -2.62 -0.41 6.36
CA ALA A 89 -3.33 -0.70 5.12
C ALA A 89 -2.85 -2.00 4.47
N VAL A 90 -1.53 -2.22 4.41
CA VAL A 90 -0.93 -3.46 3.89
C VAL A 90 -1.30 -4.65 4.77
N VAL A 91 -1.14 -4.55 6.08
CA VAL A 91 -1.46 -5.64 7.01
C VAL A 91 -2.92 -6.05 6.87
N LEU A 92 -3.85 -5.10 6.89
CA LEU A 92 -5.27 -5.39 6.73
C LEU A 92 -5.61 -5.92 5.33
N GLY A 93 -4.99 -5.38 4.28
CA GLY A 93 -5.16 -5.88 2.91
C GLY A 93 -4.67 -7.32 2.76
N VAL A 94 -3.53 -7.68 3.35
CA VAL A 94 -2.99 -9.05 3.34
C VAL A 94 -3.86 -9.99 4.16
N ILE A 95 -4.29 -9.60 5.36
CA ILE A 95 -5.19 -10.40 6.20
C ILE A 95 -6.52 -10.63 5.48
N GLY A 96 -7.08 -9.58 4.88
CA GLY A 96 -8.33 -9.66 4.14
C GLY A 96 -8.21 -10.58 2.92
N LEU A 97 -7.17 -10.41 2.10
CA LEU A 97 -6.94 -11.26 0.93
C LEU A 97 -6.69 -12.72 1.32
N ALA A 98 -5.79 -12.97 2.28
CA ALA A 98 -5.50 -14.32 2.75
C ALA A 98 -6.72 -14.98 3.38
N GLY A 99 -7.51 -14.23 4.15
CA GLY A 99 -8.76 -14.70 4.73
C GLY A 99 -9.78 -15.09 3.67
N VAL A 100 -9.92 -14.31 2.59
CA VAL A 100 -10.79 -14.69 1.44
C VAL A 100 -10.29 -15.96 0.79
N VAL A 101 -8.99 -16.07 0.49
CA VAL A 101 -8.41 -17.27 -0.12
C VAL A 101 -8.68 -18.49 0.75
N VAL A 102 -8.36 -18.44 2.05
CA VAL A 102 -8.60 -19.54 2.98
C VAL A 102 -10.09 -19.88 3.05
N ALA A 103 -10.97 -18.89 3.18
CA ALA A 103 -12.40 -19.12 3.23
C ALA A 103 -12.90 -19.83 1.96
N THR A 104 -12.48 -19.37 0.77
CA THR A 104 -12.88 -19.97 -0.51
C THR A 104 -12.38 -21.40 -0.68
N GLN A 105 -11.20 -21.75 -0.17
CA GLN A 105 -10.67 -23.12 -0.22
C GLN A 105 -11.39 -24.06 0.75
N VAL A 106 -11.92 -23.54 1.87
CA VAL A 106 -12.67 -24.34 2.85
C VAL A 106 -14.11 -24.57 2.42
N THR A 107 -14.69 -23.67 1.62
CA THR A 107 -16.07 -23.77 1.11
C THR A 107 -16.21 -24.39 -0.28
N ALA A 108 -15.09 -24.68 -0.97
CA ALA A 108 -15.06 -25.35 -2.28
C ALA A 108 -15.10 -26.87 -2.12
#